data_AF-A0A931APW7-F1
#
_entry.id   AF-A0A931APW7-F1
#
_cell.length_a   1.000
_cell.length_b   1.000
_cell.length_c   1.000
_cell.angle_alpha   90.00
_cell.angle_beta   90.00
_cell.angle_gamma   90.00
#
_symmetry.space_group_name_H-M   'P 1'
#
loop_
_entity.id
_entity.type
_entity.pdbx_description
1 polymer ?
#
loop_
_entity_poly.entity_id
_entity_poly.type
_entity_poly.pdbx_seq_one_letter_code
_entity_poly.pdbx_strand_id
1 'polypeptide(L)'
;MLNFDHGLDVAASILISVMSTPDMVAAMGVTSGGETQYAVTNGTNNLESLSTGPLVFVEGESRTPEAATEITHKVIARVQEELDARQRQVQAPRGTYITISEAVPPTTPAPQEGRKLRSAAAALGLGVIAALASSFAAESLSGPLRSLRERRRRRAEPEEPRSGAQELVSADRPGA
;
A
#
# COMPACT_ATOMS: atom_id res chain seq x y z
N MET A 1 9.88 7.26 -44.98
CA MET A 1 9.29 6.23 -44.10
C MET A 1 9.25 6.83 -42.69
N LEU A 2 8.13 7.42 -42.25
CA LEU A 2 8.13 8.20 -40.98
C LEU A 2 6.80 8.21 -40.20
N ASN A 3 5.72 7.52 -40.63
CA ASN A 3 4.43 7.58 -39.93
C ASN A 3 3.85 6.20 -39.51
N PHE A 4 4.45 5.10 -39.95
CA PHE A 4 3.99 3.76 -39.59
C PHE A 4 4.33 3.44 -38.13
N ASP A 5 5.55 3.76 -37.69
CA ASP A 5 6.00 3.52 -36.32
C ASP A 5 5.12 4.26 -35.31
N HIS A 6 4.83 5.54 -35.57
CA HIS A 6 3.93 6.32 -34.72
C HIS A 6 2.50 5.76 -34.69
N GLY A 7 1.98 5.32 -35.84
CA GLY A 7 0.66 4.69 -35.91
C GLY A 7 0.59 3.37 -35.13
N LEU A 8 1.66 2.58 -35.15
CA LEU A 8 1.75 1.34 -34.38
C LEU A 8 1.87 1.61 -32.88
N ASP A 9 2.63 2.63 -32.46
CA ASP A 9 2.74 3.03 -31.05
C ASP A 9 1.39 3.51 -30.49
N VAL A 10 0.65 4.27 -31.30
CA VAL A 10 -0.72 4.69 -30.95
C VAL A 10 -1.64 3.48 -30.85
N ALA A 11 -1.57 2.54 -31.80
CA ALA A 11 -2.36 1.32 -31.76
C ALA A 11 -2.06 0.47 -30.50
N ALA A 12 -0.78 0.28 -30.17
CA ALA A 12 -0.36 -0.42 -28.97
C ALA A 12 -0.86 0.29 -27.70
N SER A 13 -0.72 1.61 -27.62
CA SER A 13 -1.21 2.41 -26.49
C SER A 13 -2.72 2.31 -26.29
N ILE A 14 -3.48 2.31 -27.40
CA ILE A 14 -4.92 2.11 -27.38
C ILE A 14 -5.27 0.72 -26.86
N LEU A 15 -4.60 -0.34 -27.35
CA LEU A 15 -4.83 -1.70 -26.87
C LEU A 15 -4.52 -1.82 -25.38
N ILE A 16 -3.38 -1.31 -24.92
CA ILE A 16 -3.00 -1.27 -23.50
C ILE A 16 -4.09 -0.59 -22.66
N SER A 17 -4.57 0.57 -23.12
CA SER A 17 -5.61 1.33 -22.41
C SER A 17 -6.92 0.56 -22.30
N VAL A 18 -7.34 -0.10 -23.39
CA VAL A 18 -8.56 -0.92 -23.42
C VAL A 18 -8.45 -2.10 -22.48
N MET A 19 -7.32 -2.80 -22.52
CA MET A 19 -7.05 -3.93 -21.63
C MET A 19 -7.01 -3.54 -20.15
N SER A 20 -6.77 -2.26 -19.85
CA SER A 20 -6.76 -1.74 -18.48
C SER A 20 -8.12 -1.23 -18.00
N THR A 21 -9.16 -1.24 -18.86
CA THR A 21 -10.49 -0.78 -18.47
C THR A 21 -11.17 -1.76 -17.50
N PRO A 22 -11.98 -1.28 -16.53
CA PRO A 22 -12.65 -2.16 -15.56
C PRO A 22 -13.53 -3.23 -16.20
N ASP A 23 -14.23 -2.89 -17.29
CA ASP A 23 -15.08 -3.82 -18.02
C ASP A 23 -14.27 -4.95 -18.67
N MET A 24 -13.11 -4.61 -19.24
CA MET A 24 -12.22 -5.61 -19.82
C MET A 24 -11.62 -6.51 -18.74
N VAL A 25 -11.16 -5.92 -17.63
CA VAL A 25 -10.63 -6.65 -16.48
C VAL A 25 -11.68 -7.64 -15.93
N ALA A 26 -12.92 -7.20 -15.80
CA ALA A 26 -14.04 -8.05 -15.38
C ALA A 26 -14.34 -9.16 -16.40
N ALA A 27 -14.32 -8.86 -17.70
CA ALA A 27 -14.52 -9.85 -18.75
C ALA A 27 -13.42 -10.93 -18.78
N MET A 28 -12.22 -10.60 -18.30
CA MET A 28 -11.13 -11.56 -18.12
C MET A 28 -11.31 -12.44 -16.87
N GLY A 29 -12.28 -12.15 -16.00
CA GLY A 29 -12.55 -12.87 -14.75
C GLY A 29 -11.71 -12.38 -13.57
N VAL A 30 -11.04 -11.24 -13.70
CA VAL A 30 -10.26 -10.62 -12.62
C VAL A 30 -11.18 -9.75 -11.77
N THR A 31 -11.07 -9.92 -10.45
CA THR A 31 -11.83 -9.14 -9.46
C THR A 31 -10.86 -8.41 -8.53
N SER A 32 -11.28 -7.28 -7.95
CA SER A 32 -10.42 -6.41 -7.13
C SER A 32 -9.88 -7.05 -5.84
N GLY A 33 -10.38 -8.23 -5.47
CA GLY A 33 -9.87 -9.06 -4.37
C GLY A 33 -9.56 -10.51 -4.78
N GLY A 34 -9.53 -10.77 -6.09
CA GLY A 34 -9.29 -12.09 -6.64
C GLY A 34 -7.84 -12.53 -6.47
N GLU A 35 -7.63 -13.83 -6.54
CA GLU A 35 -6.30 -14.44 -6.49
C GLU A 35 -5.50 -14.21 -7.76
N THR A 36 -6.19 -13.95 -8.87
CA THR A 36 -5.63 -13.77 -10.20
C THR A 36 -5.77 -12.31 -10.64
N GLN A 37 -4.69 -11.75 -11.16
CA GLN A 37 -4.60 -10.39 -11.69
C GLN A 37 -3.81 -10.41 -12.99
N TYR A 38 -3.98 -9.39 -13.82
CA TYR A 38 -3.10 -9.17 -14.97
C TYR A 38 -2.79 -7.69 -15.14
N ALA A 39 -1.68 -7.41 -15.80
CA ALA A 39 -1.30 -6.07 -16.25
C ALA A 39 -0.89 -6.14 -17.72
N VAL A 40 -1.25 -5.10 -18.47
CA VAL A 40 -0.79 -4.89 -19.83
C VAL A 40 -0.06 -3.57 -19.88
N THR A 41 1.19 -3.55 -20.34
CA THR A 41 2.04 -2.35 -20.35
C THR A 41 2.83 -2.25 -21.64
N ASN A 42 3.56 -1.14 -21.81
CA ASN A 42 4.52 -0.94 -22.90
C ASN A 42 5.96 -1.33 -22.52
N GLY A 43 6.15 -2.04 -21.40
CA GLY A 43 7.46 -2.54 -20.98
C GLY A 43 8.37 -1.51 -20.29
N THR A 44 7.91 -0.29 -20.00
CA THR A 44 8.74 0.76 -19.35
C THR A 44 9.27 0.36 -17.97
N ASN A 45 8.68 -0.65 -17.34
CA ASN A 45 9.12 -1.17 -16.04
C ASN A 45 10.22 -2.24 -16.15
N ASN A 46 10.47 -2.77 -17.36
CA ASN A 46 11.49 -3.78 -17.61
C ASN A 46 12.75 -3.12 -18.18
N LEU A 47 13.86 -3.23 -17.46
CA LEU A 47 15.14 -2.60 -17.81
C LEU A 47 15.71 -3.11 -19.14
N GLU A 48 15.37 -4.36 -19.52
CA GLU A 48 15.72 -4.95 -20.82
C GLU A 48 14.85 -4.44 -21.97
N SER A 49 13.70 -3.84 -21.65
CA SER A 49 12.72 -3.35 -22.62
C SER A 49 12.78 -1.83 -22.84
N LEU A 50 13.86 -1.20 -22.39
CA LEU A 50 14.09 0.23 -22.60
C LEU A 50 14.18 0.54 -24.11
N SER A 51 13.02 0.89 -24.66
CA SER A 51 12.81 1.66 -25.88
C SER A 51 13.31 1.02 -27.18
N THR A 52 12.52 0.11 -27.77
CA THR A 52 12.58 -0.12 -29.24
C THR A 52 11.29 -0.72 -29.81
N GLY A 53 10.23 0.09 -29.98
CA GLY A 53 9.08 -0.23 -30.83
C GLY A 53 7.72 -0.44 -30.15
N PRO A 54 6.65 -0.67 -30.95
CA PRO A 54 5.25 -0.76 -30.51
C PRO A 54 4.95 -2.09 -29.80
N LEU A 55 5.61 -2.32 -28.67
CA LEU A 55 5.54 -3.56 -27.91
C LEU A 55 4.43 -3.52 -26.86
N VAL A 56 3.77 -4.67 -26.68
CA VAL A 56 2.76 -4.89 -25.66
C VAL A 56 3.24 -6.00 -24.74
N PHE A 57 3.46 -5.65 -23.47
CA PHE A 57 3.87 -6.57 -22.41
C PHE A 57 2.65 -7.01 -21.65
N VAL A 58 2.54 -8.32 -21.44
CA VAL A 58 1.45 -8.94 -20.70
C VAL A 58 2.04 -9.66 -19.50
N GLU A 59 1.56 -9.33 -18.32
CA GLU A 59 1.95 -9.96 -17.06
C GLU A 59 0.71 -10.54 -16.40
N GLY A 60 0.76 -11.82 -16.05
CA GLY A 60 -0.27 -12.52 -15.30
C GLY A 60 0.23 -12.94 -13.93
N GLU A 61 -0.52 -12.60 -12.88
CA GLU A 61 -0.22 -12.99 -11.51
C GLU A 61 -1.34 -13.87 -10.98
N SER A 62 -1.00 -14.96 -10.29
CA SER A 62 -1.98 -15.79 -9.59
C SER A 62 -1.37 -16.50 -8.38
N ARG A 63 -2.20 -17.18 -7.57
CA ARG A 63 -1.73 -18.02 -6.46
C ARG A 63 -1.03 -19.30 -6.93
N THR A 64 -1.41 -19.81 -8.09
CA THR A 64 -0.86 -21.02 -8.69
C THR A 64 -0.15 -20.68 -9.99
N PRO A 65 1.00 -21.32 -10.31
CA PRO A 65 1.72 -21.07 -11.54
C PRO A 65 0.86 -21.34 -12.79
N GLU A 66 0.02 -22.38 -12.77
CA GLU A 66 -0.85 -22.75 -13.89
C GLU A 66 -1.84 -21.62 -14.23
N ALA A 67 -2.53 -21.09 -13.22
CA ALA A 67 -3.47 -20.00 -13.40
C ALA A 67 -2.79 -18.68 -13.85
N ALA A 68 -1.53 -18.45 -13.47
CA ALA A 68 -0.76 -17.29 -13.93
C ALA A 68 -0.41 -17.41 -15.43
N THR A 69 -0.03 -18.60 -15.88
CA THR A 69 0.17 -18.88 -17.30
C THR A 69 -1.13 -18.80 -18.09
N GLU A 70 -2.21 -19.38 -17.57
CA GLU A 70 -3.53 -19.38 -18.20
C GLU A 70 -4.06 -17.96 -18.42
N ILE A 71 -4.01 -17.10 -17.40
CA ILE A 71 -4.47 -15.71 -17.55
C ILE A 71 -3.62 -14.95 -18.57
N THR A 72 -2.30 -15.18 -18.60
CA THR A 72 -1.40 -14.56 -19.57
C THR A 72 -1.78 -14.94 -21.00
N HIS A 73 -1.98 -16.24 -21.27
CA HIS A 73 -2.45 -16.70 -22.59
C HIS A 73 -3.81 -16.12 -22.96
N LYS A 74 -4.75 -16.09 -22.01
CA LYS A 74 -6.09 -15.52 -22.22
C LYS A 74 -5.99 -14.04 -22.60
N VAL A 75 -5.15 -13.27 -21.91
CA VAL A 75 -4.93 -11.85 -22.19
C VAL A 75 -4.31 -11.66 -23.58
N ILE A 76 -3.30 -12.45 -23.96
CA ILE A 76 -2.69 -12.40 -25.30
C ILE A 76 -3.73 -12.64 -26.40
N ALA A 77 -4.54 -13.71 -26.25
CA ALA A 77 -5.60 -14.02 -27.19
C ALA A 77 -6.61 -12.87 -27.30
N ARG A 78 -7.01 -12.30 -26.15
CA ARG A 78 -7.94 -11.17 -26.13
C ARG A 78 -7.36 -9.92 -26.82
N VAL A 79 -6.09 -9.62 -26.63
CA VAL A 79 -5.44 -8.47 -27.30
C VAL A 79 -5.52 -8.63 -28.83
N GLN A 80 -5.30 -9.84 -29.34
CA GLN A 80 -5.43 -10.13 -30.77
C GLN A 80 -6.87 -9.92 -31.26
N GLU A 81 -7.86 -10.42 -30.52
CA GLU A 81 -9.28 -10.25 -30.84
C GLU A 81 -9.70 -8.77 -30.85
N GLU A 82 -9.26 -7.98 -29.87
CA GLU A 82 -9.55 -6.55 -29.78
C GLU A 82 -8.93 -5.76 -30.94
N LEU A 83 -7.70 -6.10 -31.34
CA LEU A 83 -7.07 -5.50 -32.50
C LEU A 83 -7.87 -5.82 -33.77
N ASP A 84 -8.25 -7.07 -33.96
CA ASP A 84 -9.06 -7.51 -35.10
C ASP A 84 -10.42 -6.80 -35.16
N ALA A 85 -11.11 -6.71 -34.02
CA ALA A 85 -12.39 -6.04 -33.89
C ALA A 85 -12.30 -4.56 -34.26
N ARG A 86 -11.26 -3.86 -33.76
CA ARG A 86 -11.03 -2.44 -34.06
C ARG A 86 -10.74 -2.19 -35.53
N GLN A 87 -9.91 -3.03 -36.14
CA GLN A 87 -9.58 -2.91 -37.57
C GLN A 87 -10.80 -3.12 -38.46
N ARG A 88 -11.71 -4.02 -38.08
CA ARG A 88 -13.01 -4.20 -38.75
C ARG A 88 -13.94 -3.01 -38.53
N GLN A 89 -13.97 -2.45 -37.33
CA GLN A 89 -14.82 -1.31 -36.98
C GLN A 89 -14.49 -0.06 -37.81
N VAL A 90 -13.19 0.19 -38.07
CA VAL A 90 -12.74 1.28 -38.94
C VAL A 90 -12.76 0.93 -40.42
N GLN A 91 -13.28 -0.25 -40.79
CA GLN A 91 -13.37 -0.74 -42.16
C GLN A 91 -12.03 -0.73 -42.89
N ALA A 92 -10.95 -1.05 -42.17
CA ALA A 92 -9.63 -1.16 -42.79
C ALA A 92 -9.64 -2.26 -43.87
N PRO A 93 -8.98 -2.06 -45.00
CA PRO A 93 -8.75 -3.13 -45.98
C PRO A 93 -7.96 -4.28 -45.33
N ARG A 94 -8.35 -5.54 -45.59
CA ARG A 94 -7.69 -6.71 -44.98
C ARG A 94 -6.19 -6.82 -45.28
N GLY A 95 -5.75 -6.31 -46.43
CA GLY A 95 -4.33 -6.27 -46.80
C GLY A 95 -3.49 -5.28 -46.00
N THR A 96 -4.12 -4.42 -45.17
CA THR A 96 -3.43 -3.42 -44.34
C THR A 96 -3.60 -3.71 -42.85
N TYR A 97 -3.98 -4.93 -42.47
CA TYR A 97 -4.13 -5.27 -41.06
C TYR A 97 -2.78 -5.31 -40.36
N ILE A 98 -2.72 -4.65 -39.22
CA ILE A 98 -1.68 -4.81 -38.21
C ILE A 98 -1.84 -6.21 -37.63
N THR A 99 -0.72 -6.93 -37.56
CA THR A 99 -0.62 -8.26 -36.97
C THR A 99 0.21 -8.20 -35.71
N ILE A 100 -0.18 -8.95 -34.68
CA ILE A 100 0.61 -9.13 -33.48
C ILE A 100 1.41 -10.42 -33.65
N SER A 101 2.72 -10.32 -33.52
CA SER A 101 3.61 -11.49 -33.41
C SER A 101 4.06 -11.61 -31.96
N GLU A 102 4.06 -12.83 -31.46
CA GLU A 102 4.63 -13.16 -30.16
C GLU A 102 6.16 -13.10 -30.26
N ALA A 103 6.75 -12.07 -29.65
CA ALA A 103 8.21 -11.91 -29.65
C ALA A 103 8.88 -12.83 -28.61
N VAL A 104 8.23 -12.99 -27.46
CA VAL A 104 8.67 -13.85 -26.36
C VAL A 104 7.46 -14.64 -25.88
N PRO A 105 7.54 -15.98 -25.85
CA PRO A 105 6.44 -16.79 -25.34
C PRO A 105 6.29 -16.61 -23.82
N PRO A 106 5.07 -16.84 -23.26
CA PRO A 106 4.84 -16.85 -21.82
C PRO A 106 5.91 -17.63 -21.08
N THR A 107 6.61 -16.91 -20.21
CA THR A 107 7.75 -17.44 -19.47
C THR A 107 7.28 -18.31 -18.30
N THR A 108 8.19 -19.10 -17.76
CA THR A 108 7.92 -19.89 -16.55
C THR A 108 7.58 -18.95 -15.39
N PRO A 109 6.45 -19.15 -14.68
CA PRO A 109 6.05 -18.29 -13.57
C PRO A 109 7.12 -18.21 -12.48
N ALA A 110 7.49 -16.99 -12.11
CA ALA A 110 8.43 -16.73 -11.02
C ALA A 110 7.68 -16.41 -9.71
N PRO A 111 8.15 -16.93 -8.55
CA PRO A 111 7.53 -16.63 -7.26
C PRO A 111 7.75 -15.17 -6.86
N GLN A 112 6.66 -14.47 -6.52
CA GLN A 112 6.69 -13.07 -6.08
C GLN A 112 6.88 -12.95 -4.56
N GLU A 113 8.12 -12.99 -4.09
CA GLU A 113 8.44 -12.89 -2.65
C GLU A 113 8.44 -11.44 -2.11
N GLY A 114 8.63 -10.44 -2.98
CA GLY A 114 8.88 -9.05 -2.57
C GLY A 114 7.73 -8.34 -1.85
N ARG A 115 6.47 -8.77 -2.06
CA ARG A 115 5.28 -8.09 -1.48
C ARG A 115 5.14 -8.32 0.03
N LYS A 116 5.59 -9.48 0.52
CA LYS A 116 5.58 -9.81 1.96
C LYS A 116 6.63 -9.04 2.74
N LEU A 117 7.79 -8.77 2.13
CA LEU A 117 8.87 -8.06 2.79
C LEU A 117 8.54 -6.58 3.06
N ARG A 118 7.88 -5.90 2.10
CA ARG A 118 7.50 -4.48 2.26
C ARG A 118 6.49 -4.26 3.38
N SER A 119 5.49 -5.14 3.49
CA SER A 119 4.48 -5.05 4.55
C SER A 119 5.08 -5.38 5.93
N ALA A 120 5.98 -6.35 6.02
CA ALA A 120 6.71 -6.65 7.24
C ALA A 120 7.59 -5.46 7.69
N ALA A 121 8.31 -4.82 6.76
CA ALA A 121 9.12 -3.64 7.05
C ALA A 121 8.27 -2.45 7.53
N ALA A 122 7.11 -2.22 6.90
CA ALA A 122 6.18 -1.17 7.32
C ALA A 122 5.62 -1.43 8.73
N ALA A 123 5.21 -2.67 9.01
CA ALA A 123 4.71 -3.06 10.33
C ALA A 123 5.79 -2.89 11.42
N LEU A 124 7.04 -3.27 11.13
CA LEU A 124 8.17 -3.07 12.04
C LEU A 124 8.41 -1.58 12.29
N GLY A 125 8.44 -0.77 11.24
CA GLY A 125 8.61 0.69 11.36
C GLY A 125 7.52 1.34 12.21
N LEU A 126 6.25 1.00 11.97
CA LEU A 126 5.13 1.47 12.78
C LEU A 126 5.21 0.98 14.23
N GLY A 127 5.63 -0.26 14.45
CA GLY A 127 5.85 -0.82 15.79
C GLY A 127 6.91 -0.04 16.58
N VAL A 128 8.02 0.32 15.96
CA VAL A 128 9.09 1.13 16.59
C VAL A 128 8.57 2.52 16.95
N ILE A 129 7.85 3.18 16.04
CA ILE A 129 7.26 4.50 16.30
C ILE A 129 6.26 4.42 17.46
N ALA A 130 5.39 3.41 17.48
CA ALA A 130 4.41 3.21 18.53
C ALA A 130 5.06 2.91 19.89
N ALA A 131 6.14 2.13 19.92
CA ALA A 131 6.89 1.85 21.14
C ALA A 131 7.54 3.11 21.71
N LEU A 132 8.17 3.93 20.86
CA LEU A 132 8.75 5.21 21.26
C LEU A 132 7.68 6.18 21.78
N ALA A 133 6.57 6.32 21.05
CA ALA A 133 5.45 7.17 21.47
C ALA A 133 4.86 6.72 22.81
N SER A 134 4.73 5.41 23.02
CA SER A 134 4.23 4.84 24.28
C SER A 134 5.17 5.11 25.44
N SER A 135 6.48 5.04 25.22
CA SER A 135 7.49 5.36 26.23
C SER A 135 7.40 6.83 26.67
N PHE A 136 7.36 7.77 25.71
CA PHE A 136 7.20 9.20 26.03
C PHE A 136 5.84 9.52 26.68
N ALA A 137 4.77 8.85 26.25
CA ALA A 137 3.45 9.00 26.86
C ALA A 137 3.45 8.49 28.31
N ALA A 138 4.05 7.32 28.57
CA ALA A 138 4.18 6.77 29.93
C ALA A 138 4.97 7.72 30.85
N GLU A 139 6.08 8.27 30.36
CA GLU A 139 6.87 9.27 31.09
C GLU A 139 6.04 10.53 31.37
N SER A 140 5.35 11.07 30.36
CA SER A 140 4.53 12.27 30.45
C SER A 140 3.37 12.16 31.45
N LEU A 141 2.67 11.02 31.48
CA LEU A 141 1.56 10.78 32.41
C LEU A 141 2.01 10.43 33.84
N SER A 142 3.25 9.95 34.02
CA SER A 142 3.76 9.57 35.33
C SER A 142 4.06 10.77 36.25
N GLY A 143 4.41 11.94 35.71
CA GLY A 143 4.61 13.18 36.46
C GLY A 143 3.33 13.70 37.17
N PRO A 144 2.22 13.93 36.44
CA PRO A 144 0.95 14.35 37.02
C PRO A 144 0.41 13.34 38.04
N LEU A 145 0.48 12.04 37.74
CA LEU A 145 -0.03 10.98 38.62
C LEU A 145 0.79 10.84 39.92
N ARG A 146 2.12 11.02 39.88
CA ARG A 146 2.96 11.11 41.08
C ARG A 146 2.63 12.34 41.91
N SER A 147 2.44 13.50 41.28
CA SER A 147 2.06 14.73 41.99
C SER A 147 0.68 14.64 42.65
N LEU A 148 -0.29 13.94 42.05
CA LEU A 148 -1.61 13.70 42.62
C LEU A 148 -1.56 12.69 43.78
N ARG A 149 -0.71 11.66 43.69
CA ARG A 149 -0.44 10.73 44.80
C ARG A 149 0.25 11.42 45.98
N GLU A 150 1.25 12.27 45.72
CA GLU A 150 1.92 13.04 46.76
C GLU A 150 1.00 14.09 47.40
N ARG A 151 0.16 14.76 46.62
CA ARG A 151 -0.88 15.66 47.15
C ARG A 151 -1.90 14.94 48.01
N ARG A 152 -2.33 13.73 47.62
CA ARG A 152 -3.19 12.89 48.47
C ARG A 152 -2.48 12.42 49.74
N ARG A 153 -1.18 12.12 49.67
CA ARG A 153 -0.39 11.69 50.84
C ARG A 153 -0.15 12.85 51.82
N ARG A 154 0.17 14.06 51.34
CA ARG A 154 0.26 15.27 52.17
C ARG A 154 -1.06 15.71 52.77
N ARG A 155 -2.19 15.47 52.08
CA ARG A 155 -3.53 15.74 52.63
C ARG A 155 -3.99 14.70 53.66
N ALA A 156 -3.32 13.55 53.73
CA ALA A 156 -3.60 12.49 54.68
C ALA A 156 -2.69 12.53 55.92
N GLU A 157 -1.74 13.48 55.98
CA GLU A 157 -0.95 13.75 57.18
C GLU A 157 -1.82 14.57 58.14
N PRO A 158 -2.22 14.04 59.32
CA PRO A 158 -3.07 14.77 60.26
C PRO A 158 -2.28 15.93 60.87
N GLU A 159 -2.88 17.12 60.95
CA GLU A 159 -2.37 18.20 61.78
C GLU A 159 -2.22 17.69 63.23
N GLU A 160 -0.97 17.60 63.72
CA GLU A 160 -0.71 17.47 65.14
C GLU A 160 -1.28 18.69 65.87
N PRO A 161 -2.13 18.50 66.91
CA PRO A 161 -2.67 19.62 67.65
C PRO A 161 -1.54 20.24 68.49
N ARG A 162 -1.16 21.48 68.16
CA ARG A 162 -0.38 22.35 69.05
C ARG A 162 -1.21 22.63 70.31
N SER A 163 -1.13 21.73 71.28
CA SER A 163 -1.56 21.93 72.66
C SER A 163 -0.32 22.10 73.53
N GLY A 164 -0.01 23.36 73.85
CA GLY A 164 1.10 23.68 74.74
C GLY A 164 1.31 25.17 74.89
N ALA A 165 0.42 25.84 75.64
CA ALA A 165 0.72 27.04 76.43
C ALA A 165 -0.51 27.45 77.26
N GLN A 166 -0.90 26.60 78.20
CA GLN A 166 -1.41 27.11 79.48
C GLN A 166 -0.18 27.59 80.25
N GLU A 167 0.03 28.90 80.34
CA GLU A 167 0.67 29.48 81.53
C GLU A 167 0.04 30.87 81.77
N LEU A 168 -1.10 30.82 82.45
CA LEU A 168 -1.73 31.98 83.08
C LEU A 168 -0.88 32.36 84.31
N VAL A 169 0.11 33.23 84.13
CA VAL A 169 0.69 34.00 85.23
C VAL A 169 -0.22 35.21 85.48
N SER A 170 -1.19 35.03 86.37
CA SER A 170 -1.91 36.13 86.99
C SER A 170 -1.13 36.64 88.20
N ALA A 171 -1.10 37.95 88.34
CA ALA A 171 -0.37 38.69 89.35
C ALA A 171 -1.03 38.69 90.74
N ASP A 172 -0.20 39.05 91.74
CA ASP A 172 -0.51 39.94 92.87
C ASP A 172 -0.97 39.33 94.23
N ARG A 173 -0.01 39.31 95.19
CA ARG A 173 -0.01 39.91 96.56
C ARG A 173 0.48 39.00 97.70
N PRO A 174 1.40 39.49 98.56
CA PRO A 174 1.59 38.99 99.91
C PRO A 174 0.77 39.81 100.92
N GLY A 175 0.20 39.18 101.95
CA GLY A 175 -0.43 39.90 103.05
C GLY A 175 -0.98 38.99 104.16
N ALA A 176 -0.29 39.05 105.31
CA ALA A 176 -0.64 38.64 106.68
C ALA A 176 -0.70 37.14 107.00
#